data_AF-A0A535KG65-F1
#
_entry.id   AF-A0A535KG65-F1
#
_cell.length_a   1.000
_cell.length_b   1.000
_cell.length_c   1.000
_cell.angle_alpha   90.00
_cell.angle_beta   90.00
_cell.angle_gamma   90.00
#
_symmetry.space_group_name_H-M   'P 1'
#
loop_
_entity.id
_entity.type
_entity.pdbx_description
1 polymer ?
#
loop_
_entity_poly.entity_id
_entity_poly.type
_entity_poly.pdbx_seq_one_letter_code
_entity_poly.pdbx_strand_id
1 'polypeptide(L)'
;MDLSAAPSRHIDRAVVAWAVLVFALLFLGLLPLYVLHLDLAKLAANSSGAPPIAIVGILFTAYTPTVAALLVAWRWPGAGGVRRLLKPLGRWRIHPGWYLVALLGPIPLLLLGDLVYVLLGGNAPRHWLALPTGTAEGGMSALLFTIGAVIAGAVGEELGWRGFGQRRLQTGIGALAAAIVIGLLWSTWHLWPVAVPGGLSLFDWTDFPQTYLRLTSTAILYAWLYNGSRGSLLLVLVAHGAYNIDNSIVQTPDSGLHAIPIIVAVLHGLAALGVVVGTNPRTLTRGVNQLEA
;
A
#
# COMPACT_ATOMS: atom_id res chain seq x y z
N MET A 1 -20.64 10.71 -42.20
CA MET A 1 -20.99 9.73 -41.15
C MET A 1 -19.71 9.48 -40.38
N ASP A 2 -19.60 10.07 -39.20
CA ASP A 2 -18.36 10.28 -38.45
C ASP A 2 -18.05 9.05 -37.57
N LEU A 3 -16.90 8.42 -37.80
CA LEU A 3 -16.42 7.23 -37.09
C LEU A 3 -14.91 7.34 -36.84
N SER A 4 -14.44 8.25 -35.97
CA SER A 4 -13.13 8.08 -35.30
C SER A 4 -12.83 9.07 -34.16
N ALA A 5 -13.80 9.47 -33.33
CA ALA A 5 -13.45 10.20 -32.11
C ALA A 5 -12.88 9.21 -31.08
N ALA A 6 -11.55 9.08 -31.03
CA ALA A 6 -10.87 8.46 -29.88
C ALA A 6 -11.37 9.16 -28.60
N PRO A 7 -11.69 8.43 -27.51
CA PRO A 7 -12.13 9.08 -26.28
C PRO A 7 -11.04 10.05 -25.83
N SER A 8 -11.37 11.34 -25.78
CA SER A 8 -10.45 12.36 -25.29
C SER A 8 -10.03 11.96 -23.88
N ARG A 9 -8.74 11.73 -23.67
CA ARG A 9 -8.18 11.43 -22.35
C ARG A 9 -8.25 12.69 -21.50
N HIS A 10 -9.43 13.01 -20.98
CA HIS A 10 -9.59 14.10 -20.04
C HIS A 10 -8.86 13.74 -18.75
N ILE A 11 -7.90 14.58 -18.37
CA ILE A 11 -7.25 14.52 -17.06
C ILE A 11 -8.33 14.80 -16.01
N ASP A 12 -8.55 13.84 -15.12
CA ASP A 12 -9.47 14.01 -14.01
C ASP A 12 -8.87 14.98 -12.98
N ARG A 13 -9.31 16.25 -13.05
CA ARG A 13 -8.83 17.32 -12.17
C ARG A 13 -9.03 17.01 -10.69
N ALA A 14 -10.03 16.20 -10.33
CA ALA A 14 -10.24 15.80 -8.95
C ALA A 14 -9.14 14.84 -8.47
N VAL A 15 -8.64 13.96 -9.35
CA VAL A 15 -7.49 13.09 -9.03
C VAL A 15 -6.22 13.91 -8.88
N VAL A 16 -5.99 14.90 -9.73
CA VAL A 16 -4.82 15.80 -9.60
C VAL A 16 -4.89 16.57 -8.28
N ALA A 17 -6.05 17.17 -7.97
CA ALA A 17 -6.26 17.89 -6.72
C ALA A 17 -6.05 16.99 -5.49
N TRP A 18 -6.54 15.75 -5.55
CA TRP A 18 -6.31 14.75 -4.51
C TRP A 18 -4.83 14.44 -4.35
N ALA A 19 -4.11 14.12 -5.44
CA ALA A 19 -2.70 13.80 -5.38
C ALA A 19 -1.86 14.96 -4.81
N VAL A 20 -2.12 16.20 -5.24
CA VAL A 20 -1.48 17.40 -4.67
C VAL A 20 -1.78 17.52 -3.18
N LEU A 21 -3.05 17.32 -2.78
CA LEU A 21 -3.46 17.43 -1.39
C LEU A 21 -2.86 16.31 -0.52
N VAL A 22 -2.63 15.09 -1.04
CA VAL A 22 -1.92 14.03 -0.32
C VAL A 22 -0.55 14.53 0.13
N PHE A 23 0.26 15.06 -0.80
CA PHE A 23 1.61 15.53 -0.45
C PHE A 23 1.60 16.81 0.37
N ALA A 24 0.66 17.74 0.14
CA ALA A 24 0.53 18.94 0.97
C ALA A 24 0.21 18.60 2.43
N LEU A 25 -0.73 17.67 2.66
CA LEU A 25 -1.06 17.19 4.00
C LEU A 25 0.07 16.34 4.61
N LEU A 26 0.83 15.60 3.79
CA LEU A 26 2.04 14.90 4.25
C LEU A 26 3.02 15.90 4.85
N PHE A 27 3.40 16.95 4.11
CA PHE A 27 4.32 17.97 4.64
C PHE A 27 3.76 18.70 5.86
N LEU A 28 2.44 18.93 5.92
CA LEU A 28 1.78 19.47 7.10
C LEU A 28 1.99 18.57 8.34
N GLY A 29 1.84 17.25 8.19
CA GLY A 29 2.09 16.29 9.26
C GLY A 29 3.56 16.19 9.67
N LEU A 30 4.49 16.52 8.77
CA LEU A 30 5.93 16.56 9.07
C LEU A 30 6.40 17.83 9.76
N LEU A 31 5.60 18.91 9.77
CA LEU A 31 5.99 20.20 10.37
C LEU A 31 6.55 20.10 11.79
N PRO A 32 5.98 19.30 12.72
CA PRO A 32 6.51 19.20 14.08
C PRO A 32 7.96 18.72 14.11
N LEU A 33 8.37 17.84 13.19
CA LEU A 33 9.76 17.35 13.14
C LEU A 33 10.74 18.47 12.76
N TYR A 34 10.36 19.35 11.83
CA TYR A 34 11.18 20.50 11.46
C TYR A 34 11.20 21.59 12.54
N VAL A 35 10.02 21.98 13.04
CA VAL A 35 9.90 23.07 14.02
C VAL A 35 10.62 22.72 15.32
N LEU A 36 10.52 21.47 15.76
CA LEU A 36 11.17 20.98 16.98
C LEU A 36 12.58 20.45 16.74
N HIS A 37 13.09 20.52 15.50
CA HIS A 37 14.42 20.07 15.11
C HIS A 37 14.70 18.61 15.53
N LEU A 38 13.69 17.76 15.40
CA LEU A 38 13.75 16.36 15.79
C LEU A 38 14.42 15.54 14.70
N ASP A 39 15.40 14.74 15.12
CA ASP A 39 16.07 13.77 14.26
C ASP A 39 15.26 12.47 14.25
N LEU A 40 14.79 12.09 13.07
CA LEU A 40 13.95 10.90 12.90
C LEU A 40 14.71 9.60 13.22
N ALA A 41 16.01 9.52 12.93
CA ALA A 41 16.78 8.31 13.23
C ALA A 41 16.96 8.12 14.73
N LYS A 42 17.20 9.21 15.47
CA LYS A 42 17.22 9.18 16.94
C LYS A 42 15.86 8.80 17.53
N LEU A 43 14.78 9.35 16.97
CA LEU A 43 13.42 9.05 17.38
C LEU A 43 13.04 7.58 17.12
N ALA A 44 13.49 7.02 16.00
CA ALA A 44 13.29 5.62 15.65
C ALA A 44 14.09 4.67 16.58
N ALA A 45 15.31 5.06 16.97
CA ALA A 45 16.11 4.29 17.91
C ALA A 45 15.56 4.32 19.34
N ASN A 46 14.99 5.45 19.78
CA ASN A 46 14.32 5.58 21.05
C ASN A 46 13.22 6.66 21.00
N SER A 47 11.97 6.23 21.07
CA SER A 47 10.81 7.12 21.07
C SER A 47 10.41 7.64 22.46
N SER A 48 11.16 7.27 23.51
CA SER A 48 10.88 7.70 24.88
C SER A 48 11.05 9.21 25.02
N GLY A 49 10.02 9.90 25.50
CA GLY A 49 10.04 11.36 25.65
C GLY A 49 9.82 12.13 24.34
N ALA A 50 9.45 11.46 23.25
CA ALA A 50 9.05 12.12 22.01
C ALA A 50 7.89 13.09 22.26
N PRO A 51 7.97 14.35 21.77
CA PRO A 51 6.87 15.30 21.91
C PRO A 51 5.58 14.72 21.31
N PRO A 52 4.45 14.70 22.04
CA PRO A 52 3.21 14.12 21.54
C PRO A 52 2.77 14.67 20.18
N ILE A 53 3.01 15.95 19.92
CA ILE A 53 2.71 16.59 18.64
C ILE A 53 3.50 16.00 17.46
N ALA A 54 4.73 15.52 17.69
CA ALA A 54 5.52 14.86 16.66
C ALA A 54 4.96 13.47 16.33
N ILE A 55 4.55 12.71 17.36
CA ILE A 55 3.88 11.41 17.18
C ILE A 55 2.56 11.61 16.43
N VAL A 56 1.74 12.59 16.82
CA VAL A 56 0.48 12.92 16.13
C VAL A 56 0.74 13.33 14.68
N GLY A 57 1.79 14.11 14.42
CA GLY A 57 2.20 14.48 13.07
C GLY A 57 2.56 13.28 12.19
N ILE A 58 3.40 12.37 12.69
CA ILE A 58 3.77 11.12 11.99
C ILE A 58 2.56 10.23 11.77
N LEU A 59 1.68 10.09 12.77
CA LEU A 59 0.44 9.34 12.58
C LEU A 59 -0.45 10.02 11.53
N PHE A 60 -0.55 11.34 11.53
CA PHE A 60 -1.33 12.07 10.52
C PHE A 60 -0.80 11.83 9.12
N THR A 61 0.53 11.80 8.91
CA THR A 61 1.11 11.54 7.58
C THR A 61 0.61 10.23 6.99
N ALA A 62 0.50 9.16 7.80
CA ALA A 62 -0.02 7.86 7.40
C ALA A 62 -1.47 7.89 6.87
N TYR A 63 -2.29 8.88 7.27
CA TYR A 63 -3.71 8.99 6.88
C TYR A 63 -3.95 10.01 5.76
N THR A 64 -2.91 10.68 5.28
CA THR A 64 -3.03 11.74 4.26
C THR A 64 -3.71 11.31 2.97
N PRO A 65 -3.56 10.06 2.45
CA PRO A 65 -4.27 9.63 1.25
C PRO A 65 -5.79 9.62 1.45
N THR A 66 -6.26 9.09 2.58
CA THR A 66 -7.68 9.03 2.94
C THR A 66 -8.24 10.38 3.31
N VAL A 67 -7.53 11.18 4.12
CA VAL A 67 -7.98 12.54 4.47
C VAL A 67 -8.12 13.41 3.22
N ALA A 68 -7.13 13.39 2.33
CA ALA A 68 -7.21 14.10 1.06
C ALA A 68 -8.40 13.63 0.22
N ALA A 69 -8.64 12.31 0.13
CA ALA A 69 -9.75 11.78 -0.66
C ALA A 69 -11.11 12.17 -0.08
N LEU A 70 -11.26 12.19 1.24
CA LEU A 70 -12.48 12.65 1.91
C LEU A 70 -12.72 14.14 1.65
N LEU A 71 -11.69 14.98 1.77
CA LEU A 71 -11.78 16.43 1.52
C LEU A 71 -12.13 16.73 0.07
N VAL A 72 -11.47 16.09 -0.89
CA VAL A 72 -11.77 16.26 -2.32
C VAL A 72 -13.15 15.70 -2.65
N ALA A 73 -13.52 14.52 -2.14
CA ALA A 73 -14.85 13.97 -2.35
C ALA A 73 -15.96 14.85 -1.76
N TRP A 74 -15.69 15.55 -0.65
CA TRP A 74 -16.62 16.47 -0.01
C TRP A 74 -16.76 17.80 -0.75
N ARG A 75 -15.64 18.39 -1.20
CA ARG A 75 -15.61 19.80 -1.64
C ARG A 75 -15.38 20.03 -3.12
N TRP A 76 -14.79 19.07 -3.83
CA TRP A 76 -14.42 19.26 -5.23
C TRP A 76 -15.58 18.93 -6.18
N PRO A 77 -16.00 19.87 -7.06
CA PRO A 77 -17.07 19.63 -8.02
C PRO A 77 -16.79 18.42 -8.92
N GLY A 78 -17.74 17.51 -9.05
CA GLY A 78 -17.58 16.29 -9.86
C GLY A 78 -16.78 15.14 -9.19
N ALA A 79 -16.35 15.30 -7.93
CA ALA A 79 -15.69 14.22 -7.19
C ALA A 79 -16.67 13.09 -6.77
N GLY A 80 -17.98 13.39 -6.73
CA GLY A 80 -19.05 12.40 -6.53
C GLY A 80 -19.48 12.16 -5.09
N GLY A 81 -18.93 12.89 -4.12
CA GLY A 81 -19.37 12.86 -2.72
C GLY A 81 -18.73 11.75 -1.87
N VAL A 82 -18.63 11.99 -0.57
CA VAL A 82 -18.09 11.04 0.42
C VAL A 82 -18.87 9.71 0.43
N ARG A 83 -20.20 9.75 0.29
CA ARG A 83 -21.02 8.53 0.25
C ARG A 83 -20.61 7.58 -0.88
N ARG A 84 -20.27 8.11 -2.06
CA ARG A 84 -19.82 7.31 -3.21
C ARG A 84 -18.43 6.71 -2.97
N LEU A 85 -17.57 7.41 -2.22
CA LEU A 85 -16.25 6.94 -1.82
C LEU A 85 -16.33 5.79 -0.80
N LEU A 86 -17.24 5.88 0.17
CA LEU A 86 -17.39 4.86 1.23
C LEU A 86 -18.19 3.62 0.81
N LYS A 87 -19.10 3.74 -0.17
CA LYS A 87 -19.97 2.63 -0.62
C LYS A 87 -19.22 1.31 -0.92
N PRO A 88 -18.04 1.29 -1.57
CA PRO A 88 -17.26 0.08 -1.81
C PRO A 88 -16.81 -0.68 -0.54
N LEU A 89 -16.76 -0.05 0.63
CA LEU A 89 -16.44 -0.70 1.92
C LEU A 89 -17.54 -1.69 2.36
N GLY A 90 -18.78 -1.47 1.90
CA GLY A 90 -19.89 -2.37 2.21
C GLY A 90 -19.96 -3.63 1.33
N ARG A 91 -19.00 -3.84 0.42
CA ARG A 91 -19.01 -4.98 -0.53
C ARG A 91 -18.29 -6.20 0.05
N TRP A 92 -18.93 -6.89 0.99
CA TRP A 92 -18.37 -8.07 1.66
C TRP A 92 -18.86 -9.42 1.10
N ARG A 93 -20.02 -9.44 0.41
CA ARG A 93 -20.57 -10.67 -0.20
C ARG A 93 -19.89 -10.96 -1.53
N ILE A 94 -18.66 -11.46 -1.46
CA ILE A 94 -17.85 -11.89 -2.61
C ILE A 94 -17.40 -13.35 -2.43
N HIS A 95 -16.91 -13.97 -3.50
CA HIS A 95 -16.49 -15.37 -3.45
C HIS A 95 -15.38 -15.59 -2.40
N PRO A 96 -15.48 -16.61 -1.50
CA PRO A 96 -14.54 -16.83 -0.40
C PRO A 96 -13.07 -16.97 -0.83
N GLY A 97 -12.83 -17.51 -2.04
CA GLY A 97 -11.47 -17.63 -2.59
C GLY A 97 -10.73 -16.30 -2.66
N TRP A 98 -11.42 -15.17 -2.83
CA TRP A 98 -10.79 -13.86 -2.80
C TRP A 98 -10.26 -13.49 -1.41
N TYR A 99 -10.98 -13.85 -0.34
CA TYR A 99 -10.51 -13.66 1.02
C TYR A 99 -9.30 -14.54 1.33
N LEU A 100 -9.26 -15.78 0.82
CA LEU A 100 -8.07 -16.64 0.94
C LEU A 100 -6.86 -16.01 0.26
N VAL A 101 -7.02 -15.49 -0.96
CA VAL A 101 -5.94 -14.77 -1.66
C VAL A 101 -5.52 -13.51 -0.91
N ALA A 102 -6.47 -12.73 -0.37
CA ALA A 102 -6.16 -11.52 0.38
C ALA A 102 -5.41 -11.81 1.69
N LEU A 103 -5.83 -12.84 2.43
CA LEU A 103 -5.26 -13.20 3.74
C LEU A 103 -3.95 -13.98 3.64
N LEU A 104 -3.82 -14.87 2.64
CA LEU A 104 -2.69 -15.81 2.56
C LEU A 104 -1.73 -15.48 1.43
N GLY A 105 -2.10 -14.60 0.49
CA GLY A 105 -1.28 -14.25 -0.67
C GLY A 105 0.11 -13.68 -0.33
N PRO A 106 0.26 -12.82 0.71
CA PRO A 106 1.57 -12.30 1.09
C PRO A 106 2.54 -13.35 1.64
N ILE A 107 2.04 -14.32 2.41
CA ILE A 107 2.87 -15.30 3.14
C ILE A 107 3.83 -16.07 2.21
N PRO A 108 3.40 -16.68 1.09
CA PRO A 108 4.32 -17.34 0.16
C PRO A 108 5.38 -16.42 -0.43
N LEU A 109 5.05 -15.14 -0.69
CA LEU A 109 6.03 -14.20 -1.25
C LEU A 109 7.11 -13.86 -0.23
N LEU A 110 6.74 -13.70 1.04
CA LEU A 110 7.68 -13.42 2.13
C LEU A 110 8.55 -14.64 2.42
N LEU A 111 7.95 -15.82 2.62
CA LEU A 111 8.67 -17.07 2.88
C LEU A 111 9.60 -17.47 1.73
N LEU A 112 9.16 -17.27 0.48
CA LEU A 112 10.02 -17.51 -0.68
C LEU A 112 11.17 -16.51 -0.74
N GLY A 113 10.96 -15.27 -0.28
CA GLY A 113 12.02 -14.28 -0.15
C GLY A 113 13.14 -14.76 0.77
N ASP A 114 12.77 -15.22 1.96
CA ASP A 114 13.72 -15.78 2.94
C ASP A 114 14.39 -17.05 2.41
N LEU A 115 13.63 -17.93 1.75
CA LEU A 115 14.19 -19.15 1.15
C LEU A 115 15.21 -18.83 0.07
N VAL A 116 14.91 -17.90 -0.84
CA VAL A 116 15.86 -17.48 -1.89
C VAL A 116 17.11 -16.87 -1.26
N TYR A 117 16.98 -16.06 -0.21
CA TYR A 117 18.14 -15.52 0.52
C TYR A 117 19.03 -16.63 1.09
N VAL A 118 18.44 -17.65 1.72
CA VAL A 118 19.17 -18.82 2.23
C VAL A 118 19.86 -19.60 1.10
N LEU A 119 19.18 -19.81 -0.02
CA LEU A 119 19.75 -20.50 -1.18
C LEU A 119 20.91 -19.73 -1.83
N LEU A 120 20.96 -18.41 -1.66
CA LEU A 120 22.06 -17.55 -2.09
C LEU A 120 23.22 -17.50 -1.08
N GLY A 121 23.19 -18.33 -0.03
CA GLY A 121 24.23 -18.43 0.98
C GLY A 121 24.00 -17.55 2.22
N GLY A 122 22.82 -16.94 2.35
CA GLY A 122 22.41 -16.21 3.55
C GLY A 122 22.09 -17.15 4.73
N ASN A 123 22.06 -16.57 5.94
CA ASN A 123 21.66 -17.32 7.13
C ASN A 123 20.15 -17.61 7.12
N ALA A 124 19.74 -18.78 7.61
CA ALA A 124 18.34 -19.09 7.83
C ALA A 124 17.77 -18.32 9.04
N PRO A 125 16.48 -17.93 9.01
CA PRO A 125 15.84 -17.38 10.18
C PRO A 125 15.77 -18.43 11.29
N ARG A 126 15.79 -17.97 12.56
CA ARG A 126 15.66 -18.87 13.73
C ARG A 126 14.36 -19.66 13.72
N HIS A 127 13.28 -19.01 13.27
CA HIS A 127 11.98 -19.59 13.01
C HIS A 127 11.48 -19.00 11.71
N TRP A 128 10.82 -19.78 10.84
CA TRP A 128 10.25 -19.24 9.60
C TRP A 128 8.98 -18.44 9.84
N LEU A 129 8.21 -18.85 10.86
CA LEU A 129 6.99 -18.21 11.30
C LEU A 129 7.05 -18.08 12.83
N ALA A 130 6.79 -16.89 13.34
CA ALA A 130 6.60 -16.66 14.75
C ALA A 130 5.32 -15.85 14.95
N LEU A 131 4.44 -16.33 15.84
CA LEU A 131 3.34 -15.49 16.28
C LEU A 131 3.92 -14.33 17.09
N PRO A 132 3.36 -13.12 17.01
CA PRO A 132 3.74 -12.04 17.91
C PRO A 132 3.42 -12.46 19.34
N THR A 133 4.41 -13.03 20.03
CA THR A 133 4.32 -13.35 21.44
C THR A 133 4.40 -12.01 22.15
N GLY A 134 3.27 -11.46 22.60
CA GLY A 134 3.17 -10.19 23.34
C GLY A 134 3.90 -10.23 24.70
N THR A 135 5.18 -10.62 24.71
CA THR A 135 5.95 -11.02 25.87
C THR A 135 7.00 -9.99 26.27
N ALA A 136 7.08 -8.85 25.59
CA ALA A 136 7.61 -7.63 26.19
C ALA A 136 6.43 -6.84 26.80
N GLU A 137 6.13 -7.13 28.07
CA GLU A 137 5.25 -6.38 28.99
C GLU A 137 3.76 -6.16 28.60
N GLY A 138 3.31 -6.61 27.42
CA GLY A 138 2.05 -6.14 26.83
C GLY A 138 0.97 -7.16 26.44
N GLY A 139 1.17 -8.47 26.63
CA GLY A 139 0.16 -9.53 26.44
C GLY A 139 -0.69 -9.48 25.14
N MET A 140 -1.90 -10.05 25.21
CA MET A 140 -2.94 -9.98 24.16
C MET A 140 -3.30 -8.54 23.75
N SER A 141 -3.13 -7.57 24.66
CA SER A 141 -3.36 -6.15 24.41
C SER A 141 -2.39 -5.55 23.41
N ALA A 142 -1.12 -5.95 23.41
CA ALA A 142 -0.13 -5.52 22.41
C ALA A 142 -0.49 -6.08 21.03
N LEU A 143 -0.88 -7.35 20.94
CA LEU A 143 -1.33 -7.97 19.69
C LEU A 143 -2.58 -7.29 19.14
N LEU A 144 -3.60 -7.04 19.97
CA LEU A 144 -4.83 -6.34 19.57
C LEU A 144 -4.57 -4.88 19.20
N PHE A 145 -3.65 -4.21 19.89
CA PHE A 145 -3.20 -2.87 19.55
C PHE A 145 -2.48 -2.83 18.20
N THR A 146 -1.58 -3.79 17.94
CA THR A 146 -0.90 -3.94 16.64
C THR A 146 -1.89 -4.23 15.53
N ILE A 147 -2.84 -5.16 15.73
CA ILE A 147 -3.91 -5.44 14.76
C ILE A 147 -4.76 -4.19 14.52
N GLY A 148 -5.13 -3.47 15.58
CA GLY A 148 -5.87 -2.21 15.50
C GLY A 148 -5.12 -1.13 14.72
N ALA A 149 -3.83 -0.93 15.01
CA ALA A 149 -2.97 0.02 14.32
C ALA A 149 -2.77 -0.33 12.84
N VAL A 150 -2.63 -1.63 12.53
CA VAL A 150 -2.49 -2.15 11.17
C VAL A 150 -3.76 -1.95 10.36
N ILE A 151 -4.92 -2.28 10.92
CA ILE A 151 -6.22 -2.07 10.27
C ILE A 151 -6.47 -0.57 10.08
N ALA A 152 -6.16 0.23 11.09
CA ALA A 152 -6.33 1.68 11.02
C ALA A 152 -5.39 2.30 9.96
N GLY A 153 -4.15 1.81 9.84
CA GLY A 153 -3.22 2.19 8.75
C GLY A 153 -3.76 1.83 7.36
N ALA A 154 -4.23 0.59 7.17
CA ALA A 154 -4.83 0.18 5.89
C ALA A 154 -6.04 1.06 5.51
N VAL A 155 -6.89 1.41 6.49
CA VAL A 155 -8.02 2.34 6.29
C VAL A 155 -7.53 3.77 5.99
N GLY A 156 -6.45 4.21 6.64
CA GLY A 156 -5.79 5.50 6.41
C GLY A 156 -5.23 5.67 4.98
N GLU A 157 -5.03 4.57 4.26
CA GLU A 157 -4.41 4.59 2.94
C GLU A 157 -5.37 4.19 1.80
N GLU A 158 -6.07 3.06 1.92
CA GLU A 158 -6.73 2.43 0.77
C GLU A 158 -7.98 3.17 0.27
N LEU A 159 -8.66 3.94 1.14
CA LEU A 159 -9.73 4.83 0.68
C LEU A 159 -9.19 5.88 -0.30
N GLY A 160 -8.00 6.42 -0.03
CA GLY A 160 -7.31 7.30 -0.96
C GLY A 160 -6.85 6.59 -2.22
N TRP A 161 -5.96 5.60 -2.06
CA TRP A 161 -5.30 4.96 -3.18
C TRP A 161 -6.26 4.19 -4.09
N ARG A 162 -7.04 3.25 -3.54
CA ARG A 162 -7.91 2.36 -4.32
C ARG A 162 -9.34 2.88 -4.42
N GLY A 163 -9.85 3.48 -3.34
CA GLY A 163 -11.20 4.01 -3.27
C GLY A 163 -11.44 5.26 -4.14
N PHE A 164 -10.44 6.16 -4.18
CA PHE A 164 -10.51 7.43 -4.92
C PHE A 164 -9.63 7.43 -6.17
N GLY A 165 -8.30 7.34 -6.01
CA GLY A 165 -7.33 7.51 -7.09
C GLY A 165 -7.47 6.46 -8.20
N GLN A 166 -7.22 5.19 -7.86
CA GLN A 166 -7.30 4.04 -8.78
C GLN A 166 -8.65 4.00 -9.50
N ARG A 167 -9.74 4.06 -8.74
CA ARG A 167 -11.11 3.97 -9.27
C ARG A 167 -11.39 5.03 -10.33
N ARG A 168 -10.88 6.25 -10.16
CA ARG A 168 -11.10 7.36 -11.10
C ARG A 168 -10.13 7.32 -12.27
N LEU A 169 -8.84 7.06 -12.03
CA LEU A 169 -7.86 6.93 -13.11
C LEU A 169 -8.21 5.79 -14.07
N GLN A 170 -8.64 4.64 -13.54
CA GLN A 170 -8.86 3.47 -14.38
C GLN A 170 -10.03 3.62 -15.36
N THR A 171 -10.95 4.57 -15.15
CA THR A 171 -12.02 4.84 -16.14
C THR A 171 -11.49 5.51 -17.41
N GLY A 172 -10.37 6.25 -17.31
CA GLY A 172 -9.76 6.96 -18.43
C GLY A 172 -8.61 6.20 -19.08
N ILE A 173 -7.70 5.64 -18.28
CA ILE A 173 -6.45 5.03 -18.76
C ILE A 173 -6.37 3.50 -18.60
N GLY A 174 -7.42 2.88 -18.06
CA GLY A 174 -7.45 1.44 -17.77
C GLY A 174 -6.79 1.05 -16.45
N ALA A 175 -7.09 -0.16 -15.97
CA ALA A 175 -6.72 -0.64 -14.64
C ALA A 175 -5.20 -0.75 -14.41
N LEU A 176 -4.46 -1.33 -15.35
CA LEU A 176 -3.01 -1.47 -15.22
C LEU A 176 -2.28 -0.11 -15.18
N ALA A 177 -2.58 0.78 -16.14
CA ALA A 177 -1.94 2.09 -16.17
C ALA A 177 -2.29 2.93 -14.93
N ALA A 178 -3.55 2.87 -14.47
CA ALA A 178 -3.94 3.49 -13.21
C ALA A 178 -3.17 2.92 -12.01
N ALA A 179 -3.01 1.59 -11.94
CA ALA A 179 -2.30 0.94 -10.84
C ALA A 179 -0.82 1.30 -10.81
N ILE A 180 -0.18 1.45 -11.99
CA ILE A 180 1.21 1.93 -12.09
C ILE A 180 1.30 3.37 -11.56
N VAL A 181 0.44 4.28 -12.01
CA VAL A 181 0.43 5.68 -11.52
C VAL A 181 0.23 5.74 -10.01
N ILE A 182 -0.75 5.00 -9.48
CA ILE A 182 -1.00 4.91 -8.04
C ILE A 182 0.20 4.32 -7.30
N GLY A 183 0.80 3.28 -7.84
CA GLY A 183 2.01 2.65 -7.32
C GLY A 183 3.18 3.61 -7.19
N LEU A 184 3.43 4.41 -8.22
CA LEU A 184 4.48 5.44 -8.20
C LEU A 184 4.19 6.52 -7.15
N LEU A 185 2.97 7.05 -7.09
CA LEU A 185 2.58 8.03 -6.07
C LEU A 185 2.72 7.46 -4.66
N TRP A 186 2.29 6.21 -4.47
CA TRP A 186 2.35 5.51 -3.19
C TRP A 186 3.80 5.23 -2.76
N SER A 187 4.68 4.92 -3.72
CA SER A 187 6.11 4.75 -3.50
C SER A 187 6.78 6.05 -3.08
N THR A 188 6.51 7.15 -3.79
CA THR A 188 7.02 8.47 -3.43
C THR A 188 6.54 8.92 -2.06
N TRP A 189 5.26 8.66 -1.74
CA TRP A 189 4.69 8.96 -0.42
C TRP A 189 5.36 8.18 0.71
N HIS A 190 5.71 6.90 0.47
CA HIS A 190 6.43 6.07 1.45
C HIS A 190 7.86 6.54 1.74
N LEU A 191 8.46 7.33 0.85
CA LEU A 191 9.79 7.90 1.02
C LEU A 191 9.77 9.22 1.82
N TRP A 192 8.66 9.57 2.48
CA TRP A 192 8.59 10.74 3.36
C TRP A 192 9.72 10.84 4.39
N PRO A 193 10.25 9.74 4.99
CA PRO A 193 11.33 9.85 5.97
C PRO A 193 12.57 10.55 5.41
N VAL A 194 12.84 10.38 4.12
CA VAL A 194 13.98 11.01 3.44
C VAL A 194 13.87 12.54 3.45
N ALA A 195 12.66 13.08 3.57
CA ALA A 195 12.44 14.52 3.57
C ALA A 195 12.80 15.19 4.91
N VAL A 196 12.88 14.46 6.03
CA VAL A 196 13.00 15.04 7.38
C VAL A 196 14.41 14.89 7.98
N PRO A 197 14.79 15.69 9.00
CA PRO A 197 16.11 15.60 9.63
C PRO A 197 16.44 14.19 10.13
N GLY A 198 17.65 13.70 9.85
CA GLY A 198 18.10 12.36 10.23
C GLY A 198 17.48 11.20 9.42
N GLY A 199 16.36 11.41 8.73
CA GLY A 199 15.60 10.31 8.13
C GLY A 199 16.30 9.64 6.93
N LEU A 200 17.09 10.38 6.13
CA LEU A 200 17.88 9.79 5.05
C LEU A 200 18.89 8.73 5.55
N SER A 201 19.38 8.85 6.80
CA SER A 201 20.33 7.88 7.38
C SER A 201 19.71 6.51 7.69
N LEU A 202 18.38 6.40 7.59
CA LEU A 202 17.64 5.15 7.76
C LEU A 202 17.53 4.33 6.47
N PHE A 203 18.11 4.79 5.36
CA PHE A 203 17.96 4.19 4.04
C PHE A 203 19.30 3.86 3.41
N ASP A 204 19.36 2.70 2.80
CA ASP A 204 20.39 2.37 1.82
C ASP A 204 19.97 2.82 0.41
N TRP A 205 20.94 3.03 -0.48
CA TRP A 205 20.66 3.40 -1.88
C TRP A 205 19.78 2.38 -2.61
N THR A 206 19.82 1.11 -2.19
CA THR A 206 18.98 0.05 -2.75
C THR A 206 17.51 0.18 -2.33
N ASP A 207 17.21 0.87 -1.23
CA ASP A 207 15.84 1.00 -0.72
C ASP A 207 14.95 1.83 -1.63
N PHE A 208 15.51 2.77 -2.38
CA PHE A 208 14.79 3.57 -3.35
C PHE A 208 14.20 2.70 -4.49
N PRO A 209 15.01 2.04 -5.34
CA PRO A 209 14.48 1.25 -6.45
C PRO A 209 13.62 0.07 -5.98
N GLN A 210 13.98 -0.61 -4.88
CA GLN A 210 13.17 -1.73 -4.38
C GLN A 210 11.82 -1.27 -3.84
N THR A 211 11.73 -0.09 -3.21
CA THR A 211 10.44 0.49 -2.77
C THR A 211 9.54 0.77 -3.97
N TYR A 212 10.05 1.40 -5.03
CA TYR A 212 9.27 1.65 -6.24
C TYR A 212 8.80 0.36 -6.90
N LEU A 213 9.68 -0.63 -7.04
CA LEU A 213 9.33 -1.92 -7.64
C LEU A 213 8.26 -2.64 -6.81
N ARG A 214 8.47 -2.76 -5.49
CA ARG A 214 7.57 -3.48 -4.59
C ARG A 214 6.20 -2.81 -4.55
N LEU A 215 6.12 -1.52 -4.22
CA LEU A 215 4.84 -0.84 -4.02
C LEU A 215 4.07 -0.64 -5.33
N THR A 216 4.76 -0.44 -6.45
CA THR A 216 4.08 -0.42 -7.76
C THR A 216 3.50 -1.79 -8.11
N SER A 217 4.24 -2.86 -7.85
CA SER A 217 3.75 -4.23 -8.05
C SER A 217 2.57 -4.54 -7.12
N THR A 218 2.65 -4.16 -5.85
CA THR A 218 1.54 -4.30 -4.89
C THR A 218 0.31 -3.49 -5.31
N ALA A 219 0.48 -2.28 -5.86
CA ALA A 219 -0.62 -1.50 -6.39
C ALA A 219 -1.35 -2.22 -7.54
N ILE A 220 -0.60 -2.90 -8.43
CA ILE A 220 -1.16 -3.76 -9.49
C ILE A 220 -1.94 -4.93 -8.89
N LEU A 221 -1.36 -5.64 -7.91
CA LEU A 221 -2.02 -6.75 -7.24
C LEU A 221 -3.31 -6.31 -6.53
N TYR A 222 -3.31 -5.15 -5.87
CA TYR A 222 -4.50 -4.63 -5.19
C TYR A 222 -5.55 -4.11 -6.18
N ALA A 223 -5.15 -3.54 -7.31
CA ALA A 223 -6.07 -3.19 -8.38
C ALA A 223 -6.74 -4.45 -8.97
N TRP A 224 -5.99 -5.54 -9.12
CA TRP A 224 -6.52 -6.86 -9.50
C TRP A 224 -7.49 -7.42 -8.47
N LEU A 225 -7.14 -7.40 -7.18
CA LEU A 225 -8.07 -7.80 -6.10
C LEU A 225 -9.34 -6.94 -6.11
N TYR A 226 -9.21 -5.62 -6.23
CA TYR A 226 -10.33 -4.69 -6.28
C TYR A 226 -11.26 -4.99 -7.45
N ASN A 227 -10.72 -5.09 -8.67
CA ASN A 227 -11.53 -5.29 -9.88
C ASN A 227 -12.09 -6.73 -9.95
N GLY A 228 -11.29 -7.74 -9.62
CA GLY A 228 -11.69 -9.15 -9.59
C GLY A 228 -12.79 -9.46 -8.56
N SER A 229 -12.83 -8.70 -7.46
CA SER A 229 -13.88 -8.77 -6.43
C SER A 229 -15.09 -7.86 -6.70
N ARG A 230 -15.28 -7.41 -7.96
CA ARG A 230 -16.38 -6.51 -8.37
C ARG A 230 -16.37 -5.18 -7.61
N GLY A 231 -15.19 -4.63 -7.37
CA GLY A 231 -14.95 -3.34 -6.74
C GLY A 231 -15.04 -3.37 -5.21
N SER A 232 -14.68 -4.47 -4.54
CA SER A 232 -14.66 -4.53 -3.08
C SER A 232 -13.43 -3.82 -2.53
N LEU A 233 -13.64 -2.65 -1.91
CA LEU A 233 -12.56 -1.97 -1.20
C LEU A 233 -12.27 -2.64 0.14
N LEU A 234 -13.28 -3.25 0.76
CA LEU A 234 -13.10 -4.03 1.99
C LEU A 234 -12.10 -5.17 1.80
N LEU A 235 -12.16 -5.88 0.67
CA LEU A 235 -11.21 -6.95 0.39
C LEU A 235 -9.77 -6.43 0.32
N VAL A 236 -9.56 -5.27 -0.32
CA VAL A 236 -8.23 -4.66 -0.41
C VAL A 236 -7.74 -4.23 0.97
N LEU A 237 -8.62 -3.70 1.82
CA LEU A 237 -8.28 -3.41 3.22
C LEU A 237 -7.86 -4.66 3.98
N VAL A 238 -8.56 -5.77 3.78
CA VAL A 238 -8.17 -7.08 4.35
C VAL A 238 -6.81 -7.50 3.83
N ALA A 239 -6.54 -7.38 2.53
CA ALA A 239 -5.24 -7.73 1.95
C ALA A 239 -4.09 -6.86 2.48
N HIS A 240 -4.31 -5.55 2.63
CA HIS A 240 -3.32 -4.64 3.20
C HIS A 240 -3.09 -4.93 4.69
N GLY A 241 -4.17 -5.09 5.46
CA GLY A 241 -4.07 -5.48 6.87
C GLY A 241 -3.34 -6.82 7.05
N ALA A 242 -3.66 -7.81 6.21
CA ALA A 242 -2.99 -9.11 6.19
C ALA A 242 -1.50 -8.95 5.87
N TYR A 243 -1.13 -8.23 4.81
CA TYR A 243 0.27 -7.98 4.47
C TYR A 243 1.06 -7.39 5.65
N ASN A 244 0.50 -6.41 6.35
CA ASN A 244 1.16 -5.80 7.51
C ASN A 244 1.32 -6.78 8.69
N ILE A 245 0.30 -7.60 8.96
CA ILE A 245 0.36 -8.66 9.98
C ILE A 245 1.38 -9.73 9.57
N ASP A 246 1.36 -10.17 8.31
CA ASP A 246 2.22 -11.22 7.78
C ASP A 246 3.70 -10.81 7.84
N ASN A 247 4.03 -9.53 7.60
CA ASN A 247 5.40 -9.01 7.80
C ASN A 247 5.85 -9.03 9.28
N SER A 248 4.92 -9.12 10.23
CA SER A 248 5.24 -9.29 11.64
C SER A 248 5.34 -10.77 12.05
N ILE A 249 4.68 -11.66 11.30
CA ILE A 249 4.67 -13.11 11.55
C ILE A 249 5.86 -13.81 10.87
N VAL A 250 6.14 -13.48 9.62
CA VAL A 250 7.27 -14.03 8.86
C VAL A 250 8.55 -13.39 9.38
N GLN A 251 9.42 -14.21 9.97
CA GLN A 251 10.64 -13.73 10.57
C GLN A 251 11.74 -13.71 9.52
N THR A 252 12.26 -12.52 9.25
CA THR A 252 13.36 -12.34 8.31
C THR A 252 14.69 -12.44 9.06
N PRO A 253 15.69 -13.18 8.54
CA PRO A 253 17.02 -13.20 9.15
C PRO A 253 17.71 -11.85 9.01
N ASP A 254 18.62 -11.55 9.95
CA ASP A 254 19.50 -10.38 9.86
C ASP A 254 20.30 -10.47 8.55
N SER A 255 19.97 -9.59 7.61
CA SER A 255 20.61 -9.51 6.30
C SER A 255 21.36 -8.18 6.23
N GLY A 256 22.70 -8.24 6.23
CA GLY A 256 23.53 -7.05 6.36
C GLY A 256 23.33 -6.04 5.23
N LEU A 257 23.33 -6.51 3.98
CA LEU A 257 22.82 -5.75 2.85
C LEU A 257 21.32 -6.03 2.79
N HIS A 258 20.48 -5.02 2.56
CA HIS A 258 19.01 -5.09 2.41
C HIS A 258 18.54 -6.00 1.24
N ALA A 259 19.06 -7.22 1.15
CA ALA A 259 18.90 -8.19 0.09
C ALA A 259 17.52 -8.83 0.13
N ILE A 260 16.99 -9.11 1.32
CA ILE A 260 15.65 -9.67 1.48
C ILE A 260 14.58 -8.70 0.93
N PRO A 261 14.56 -7.40 1.29
CA PRO A 261 13.67 -6.43 0.65
C PRO A 261 13.74 -6.42 -0.88
N ILE A 262 14.95 -6.51 -1.47
CA ILE A 262 15.14 -6.57 -2.92
C ILE A 262 14.53 -7.85 -3.51
N ILE A 263 14.82 -9.01 -2.92
CA ILE A 263 14.26 -10.30 -3.36
C ILE A 263 12.74 -10.25 -3.29
N VAL A 264 12.17 -9.79 -2.17
CA VAL A 264 10.72 -9.64 -1.98
C VAL A 264 10.13 -8.68 -3.01
N ALA A 265 10.79 -7.56 -3.32
CA ALA A 265 10.36 -6.63 -4.36
C ALA A 265 10.31 -7.30 -5.75
N VAL A 266 11.33 -8.10 -6.09
CA VAL A 266 11.35 -8.90 -7.33
C VAL A 266 10.21 -9.91 -7.36
N LEU A 267 9.96 -10.63 -6.27
CA LEU A 267 8.87 -11.60 -6.17
C LEU A 267 7.49 -10.94 -6.33
N HIS A 268 7.30 -9.75 -5.76
CA HIS A 268 6.09 -8.95 -6.00
C HIS A 268 5.97 -8.56 -7.48
N GLY A 269 7.08 -8.15 -8.11
CA GLY A 269 7.13 -7.87 -9.55
C GLY A 269 6.73 -9.06 -10.41
N LEU A 270 7.23 -10.26 -10.09
CA LEU A 270 6.88 -11.49 -10.79
C LEU A 270 5.40 -11.85 -10.59
N ALA A 271 4.87 -11.71 -9.37
CA ALA A 271 3.45 -11.94 -9.09
C ALA A 271 2.56 -10.95 -9.87
N ALA A 272 2.91 -9.67 -9.88
CA ALA A 272 2.22 -8.64 -10.64
C ALA A 272 2.28 -8.91 -12.15
N LEU A 273 3.45 -9.33 -12.67
CA LEU A 273 3.61 -9.73 -14.06
C LEU A 273 2.70 -10.94 -14.40
N GLY A 274 2.64 -11.95 -13.53
CA GLY A 274 1.74 -13.09 -13.70
C GLY A 274 0.26 -12.67 -13.79
N VAL A 275 -0.16 -11.71 -12.96
CA VAL A 275 -1.50 -11.10 -13.06
C VAL A 275 -1.70 -10.36 -14.38
N VAL A 276 -0.73 -9.55 -14.81
CA VAL A 276 -0.81 -8.77 -16.05
C VAL A 276 -0.91 -9.66 -17.27
N VAL A 277 -0.11 -10.73 -17.33
CA VAL A 277 -0.14 -11.72 -18.43
C VAL A 277 -1.43 -12.55 -18.39
N GLY A 278 -1.91 -12.88 -17.20
CA GLY A 278 -3.10 -13.73 -17.00
C GLY A 278 -4.44 -13.00 -17.02
N THR A 279 -4.49 -11.68 -17.24
CA THR A 279 -5.72 -10.87 -17.22
C THR A 279 -5.74 -9.83 -18.34
N ASN A 280 -6.91 -9.23 -18.60
CA ASN A 280 -6.99 -8.11 -19.52
C ASN A 280 -6.38 -6.84 -18.89
N PRO A 281 -5.34 -6.21 -19.45
CA PRO A 281 -4.69 -5.05 -18.83
C PRO A 281 -5.60 -3.84 -18.58
N ARG A 282 -6.71 -3.70 -19.34
CA ARG A 282 -7.68 -2.61 -19.13
C ARG A 282 -8.55 -2.81 -17.91
N THR A 283 -8.80 -4.05 -17.48
CA THR A 283 -9.68 -4.35 -16.36
C THR A 283 -8.98 -5.02 -15.18
N LEU A 284 -7.81 -5.63 -15.41
CA LEU A 284 -7.15 -6.58 -14.51
C LEU A 284 -8.12 -7.65 -14.00
N THR A 285 -8.93 -8.19 -14.92
CA THR A 285 -9.81 -9.34 -14.66
C THR A 285 -9.61 -10.37 -15.76
N ARG A 286 -9.85 -11.65 -15.46
CA ARG A 286 -9.99 -12.65 -16.52
C ARG A 286 -11.22 -12.29 -17.34
N GLY A 287 -11.07 -12.21 -18.66
CA GLY A 287 -12.21 -12.02 -19.56
C GLY A 287 -13.12 -13.23 -19.47
N VAL A 288 -14.44 -13.01 -19.46
CA VAL A 288 -15.36 -14.02 -19.95
C VAL A 288 -15.12 -14.06 -21.45
N ASN A 289 -14.42 -15.08 -21.95
CA ASN A 289 -14.55 -15.65 -23.30
C ASN A 289 -13.49 -16.74 -23.51
N GLN A 290 -13.92 -17.99 -23.40
CA GLN A 290 -13.66 -19.12 -24.31
C GLN A 290 -14.17 -20.43 -23.66
N LEU A 291 -15.50 -20.58 -23.64
CA LEU A 291 -16.20 -21.87 -23.57
C LEU A 291 -17.34 -21.83 -24.61
N GLU A 292 -16.98 -21.47 -25.84
CA GLU A 292 -17.75 -21.77 -27.05
C GLU A 292 -16.72 -21.99 -28.16
N ALA A 293 -16.21 -23.22 -28.21
CA ALA A 293 -15.63 -23.90 -29.37
C ALA A 293 -15.58 -25.40 -29.05
#